data_AF-A0AB36Y4H5-F1
#
_entry.id   AF-A0AB36Y4H5-F1
#
_cell.length_a   1.000
_cell.length_b   1.000
_cell.length_c   1.000
_cell.angle_alpha   90.00
_cell.angle_beta   90.00
_cell.angle_gamma   90.00
#
_symmetry.space_group_name_H-M   'P 1'
#
loop_
_entity.id
_entity.type
_entity.pdbx_description
1 polymer ?
#
loop_
_entity_poly.entity_id
_entity_poly.type
_entity_poly.pdbx_seq_one_letter_code
_entity_poly.pdbx_strand_id
1 'polypeptide(L)' 'MVKAIWYRFEQCQCLDIRGVMQNIPEGIHAVAELSAVNVIIGTKNLELNKNAFNQLKADGKARRT' A
#
# COMPACT_ATOMS: atom_id res chain seq x y z
N MET A 1 8.57 -4.41 19.20
CA MET A 1 8.41 -5.14 17.92
C MET A 1 7.32 -4.45 17.12
N VAL A 2 7.65 -3.84 15.98
CA VAL A 2 6.65 -3.27 15.08
C VAL A 2 5.97 -4.44 14.37
N LYS A 3 4.65 -4.58 14.52
CA LYS A 3 3.89 -5.62 13.82
C LYS A 3 3.67 -5.16 12.37
N ALA A 4 4.33 -5.83 11.43
CA ALA A 4 3.99 -5.78 10.02
C ALA A 4 2.54 -6.29 9.84
N ILE A 5 1.66 -5.46 9.29
CA ILE A 5 0.29 -5.85 8.96
C ILE A 5 0.22 -6.03 7.44
N TRP A 6 -0.23 -7.20 7.02
CA TRP A 6 -0.38 -7.54 5.62
C TRP A 6 -1.71 -7.03 5.09
N TYR A 7 -1.67 -6.27 4.01
CA TYR A 7 -2.85 -5.81 3.29
C TYR A 7 -2.85 -6.38 1.88
N ARG A 8 -4.00 -6.88 1.44
CA ARG A 8 -4.26 -7.22 0.04
C ARG A 8 -4.91 -6.03 -0.66
N PHE A 9 -4.33 -5.63 -1.78
CA PHE A 9 -4.87 -4.56 -2.62
C PHE A 9 -5.75 -5.13 -3.74
N GLU A 10 -6.85 -4.43 -4.01
CA GLU A 10 -7.52 -4.46 -5.31
C GLU A 10 -6.76 -3.57 -6.31
N GLN A 11 -7.05 -3.71 -7.61
CA GLN A 11 -6.44 -2.85 -8.64
C GLN A 11 -6.75 -1.38 -8.33
N CYS A 12 -5.72 -0.59 -8.04
CA CYS A 12 -5.88 0.81 -7.65
C CYS A 12 -4.66 1.66 -8.02
N GLN A 13 -4.81 2.97 -7.85
CA GLN A 13 -3.72 3.93 -7.97
C GLN A 13 -3.50 4.57 -6.61
N CYS A 14 -2.23 4.75 -6.22
CA CYS A 14 -1.86 5.38 -4.96
C CYS A 14 -0.69 6.33 -5.18
N LEU A 15 -0.65 7.42 -4.42
CA LEU A 15 0.52 8.30 -4.40
C LEU A 15 1.64 7.65 -3.59
N ASP A 16 2.83 7.59 -4.17
CA ASP A 16 4.04 7.27 -3.42
C ASP A 16 4.48 8.44 -2.53
N ILE A 17 5.50 8.21 -1.69
CA ILE A 17 6.01 9.25 -0.79
C ILE A 17 6.62 10.45 -1.52
N ARG A 18 6.96 10.31 -2.81
CA ARG A 18 7.48 11.39 -3.66
C ARG A 18 6.36 12.16 -4.38
N GLY A 19 5.09 11.80 -4.14
CA GLY A 19 3.93 12.43 -4.75
C GLY A 19 3.68 11.96 -6.19
N VAL A 20 4.30 10.85 -6.62
CA VAL A 20 4.06 10.27 -7.95
C VAL A 20 2.96 9.22 -7.85
N MET A 21 2.03 9.25 -8.79
CA MET A 21 0.94 8.28 -8.86
C MET A 21 1.46 6.93 -9.38
N GLN A 22 1.31 5.89 -8.57
CA GLN A 22 1.72 4.53 -8.86
C GLN A 22 0.49 3.64 -9.08
N ASN A 23 0.57 2.76 -10.07
CA ASN A 23 -0.44 1.74 -10.32
C ASN A 23 -0.11 0.48 -9.51
N ILE A 24 -1.04 0.06 -8.66
CA ILE A 24 -0.93 -1.16 -7.85
C ILE A 24 -1.88 -2.19 -8.48
N PRO A 25 -1.35 -3.28 -9.07
CA PRO A 25 -2.20 -4.33 -9.61
C PRO A 25 -2.91 -5.10 -8.48
N GLU A 26 -4.00 -5.79 -8.83
CA GLU A 26 -4.72 -6.64 -7.89
C GLU A 26 -3.83 -7.77 -7.36
N GLY A 27 -4.03 -8.15 -6.10
CA GLY A 27 -3.39 -9.33 -5.50
C GLY A 27 -1.99 -9.04 -4.95
N ILE A 28 -1.53 -7.80 -5.01
CA ILE A 28 -0.31 -7.37 -4.34
C ILE A 28 -0.54 -7.32 -2.82
N HIS A 29 0.41 -7.91 -2.10
CA HIS A 29 0.47 -7.87 -0.65
C HIS A 29 1.43 -6.75 -0.25
N ALA A 30 0.91 -5.69 0.38
CA ALA A 30 1.76 -4.70 1.00
C ALA A 30 1.98 -5.03 2.47
N VAL A 31 3.16 -4.68 2.95
CA VAL A 31 3.50 -4.66 4.35
C VAL A 31 3.31 -3.23 4.85
N ALA A 32 2.27 -3.02 5.65
CA ALA A 32 2.11 -1.78 6.38
C ALA A 32 2.81 -1.91 7.75
N GLU A 33 3.86 -1.12 7.95
CA GLU A 33 4.41 -0.83 9.26
C GLU A 33 3.79 0.47 9.79
N LEU A 34 3.71 0.66 11.11
CA LEU A 34 3.00 1.79 11.76
C LEU A 34 3.35 3.18 11.17
N SER A 35 4.55 3.32 10.62
CA SER A 35 5.09 4.57 10.10
C SER A 35 5.19 4.63 8.57
N ALA A 36 5.18 3.49 7.87
CA ALA A 36 5.43 3.40 6.43
C ALA A 36 4.66 2.23 5.80
N VAL A 37 4.16 2.43 4.59
CA VAL A 37 3.44 1.38 3.84
C VAL A 37 4.31 0.97 2.67
N ASN A 38 4.89 -0.22 2.75
CA ASN A 38 5.79 -0.75 1.75
C ASN A 38 5.05 -1.77 0.88
N VAL A 39 5.00 -1.52 -0.42
CA VAL A 39 4.35 -2.37 -1.41
C VAL A 39 5.43 -2.98 -2.29
N ILE A 40 5.47 -4.32 -2.35
CA ILE A 40 6.40 -5.02 -3.24
C ILE A 40 5.65 -5.40 -4.52
N ILE A 41 6.05 -4.81 -5.65
CA ILE A 41 5.49 -5.12 -6.98
C ILE A 41 6.60 -5.74 -7.83
N GLY A 42 6.53 -7.05 -8.06
CA GLY A 42 7.62 -7.79 -8.71
C GLY A 42 8.91 -7.70 -7.88
N THR A 43 9.92 -7.01 -8.40
CA THR A 43 11.21 -6.76 -7.72
C THR A 43 11.33 -5.35 -7.14
N LYS A 44 10.29 -4.51 -7.25
CA LYS A 44 10.32 -3.12 -6.79
C LYS A 44 9.69 -3.02 -5.41
N ASN A 45 10.38 -2.36 -4.48
CA ASN A 45 9.78 -1.91 -3.22
C ASN A 45 9.35 -0.45 -3.37
N LEU A 46 8.07 -0.18 -3.12
CA LEU A 46 7.45 1.14 -3.23
C LEU A 46 6.94 1.58 -1.87
N GLU A 47 7.35 2.75 -1.42
CA GLU A 47 6.82 3.36 -0.20
C GLU A 47 5.66 4.30 -0.54
N LEU A 48 4.48 4.03 0.03
CA LEU A 48 3.27 4.80 -0.24
C LEU A 48 3.10 5.97 0.73
N ASN A 49 2.46 7.02 0.23
CA ASN A 49 1.96 8.09 1.07
C ASN A 49 0.89 7.55 2.04
N LYS A 50 1.10 7.76 3.33
CA LYS A 50 0.24 7.22 4.40
C LYS A 50 -1.21 7.73 4.32
N ASN A 51 -1.41 8.99 3.93
CA ASN A 51 -2.76 9.55 3.78
C ASN A 51 -3.49 8.93 2.59
N ALA A 52 -2.80 8.80 1.45
CA ALA A 52 -3.36 8.13 0.28
C ALA A 52 -3.72 6.65 0.58
N PHE A 53 -2.85 5.93 1.29
CA PHE A 53 -3.14 4.57 1.73
C PHE A 53 -4.34 4.49 2.70
N ASN A 54 -4.46 5.44 3.63
CA ASN A 54 -5.62 5.49 4.52
C ASN A 54 -6.93 5.70 3.74
N GLN A 55 -6.92 6.52 2.69
CA GLN A 55 -8.06 6.68 1.80
C GLN A 55 -8.41 5.36 1.09
N LEU A 56 -7.41 4.62 0.58
CA LEU A 56 -7.65 3.32 -0.05
C LEU A 56 -8.28 2.28 0.89
N LYS A 57 -7.96 2.32 2.19
CA LYS A 57 -8.64 1.49 3.20
C LYS A 57 -10.10 1.91 3.39
N ALA A 58 -10.36 3.20 3.46
CA ALA A 58 -11.72 3.74 3.60
C ALA A 58 -12.59 3.39 2.37
N ASP A 59 -11.99 3.41 1.18
CA ASP A 59 -12.63 3.05 -0.09
C ASP A 59 -12.76 1.53 -0.28
N GLY A 60 -12.29 0.70 0.66
CA GLY A 60 -12.36 -0.77 0.59
C GLY A 60 -11.37 -1.43 -0.38
N LYS A 61 -10.46 -0.66 -0.98
CA LYS A 61 -9.45 -1.11 -1.97
C LYS A 61 -8.22 -1.74 -1.35
N ALA A 62 -7.96 -1.50 -0.06
CA ALA A 62 -6.91 -2.15 0.71
C ALA A 62 -7.52 -2.84 1.93
N ARG A 63 -7.46 -4.18 1.97
CA ARG A 63 -8.08 -4.97 3.03
C ARG A 63 -7.03 -5.74 3.81
N ARG A 64 -7.19 -5.75 5.13
CA ARG A 64 -6.30 -6.52 6.01
C ARG A 64 -6.53 -8.02 5.76
N THR A 65 -5.44 -8.74 5.54
CA THR A 65 -5.40 -10.21 5.48
C THR A 65 -5.03 -10.81 6.83
#